data_AF-A0A3L8GDY4-F1
#
_entry.id   AF-A0A3L8GDY4-F1
#
_cell.length_a   1.000
_cell.length_b   1.000
_cell.length_c   1.000
_cell.angle_alpha   90.00
_cell.angle_beta   90.00
_cell.angle_gamma   90.00
#
_symmetry.space_group_name_H-M   'P 1'
#
loop_
_entity.id
_entity.type
_entity.pdbx_description
1 polymer ?
#
loop_
_entity_poly.entity_id
_entity_poly.type
_entity_poly.pdbx_seq_one_letter_code
_entity_poly.pdbx_strand_id
1 'polypeptide(L)'
;MTELKVKSLPKFVDDMIQKYKIPETENINKTLRAKFLRELIKMNEWDKAKYKTFERNRTKVFQYEILEKLEEQCRAYLVKKSGYDLKVFEEYKKKLNETTSYEDINEETLVEMQKEAAFRAWAGSISKEEIRDVMLKALFEKFFTPIELIQWQEDSDFITIVDADDNRKFDFEYYKAKERYTSYNKSAYYKER
;
A
#
# COMPACT_ATOMS: atom_id res chain seq x y z
N MET A 1 -5.93 33.20 17.97
CA MET A 1 -6.11 33.36 16.52
C MET A 1 -5.43 32.19 15.84
N THR A 2 -6.19 31.26 15.28
CA THR A 2 -5.65 30.11 14.55
C THR A 2 -4.99 30.63 13.28
N GLU A 3 -3.68 30.46 13.13
CA GLU A 3 -3.01 30.80 11.87
C GLU A 3 -3.65 29.96 10.75
N LEU A 4 -4.36 30.63 9.83
CA LEU A 4 -4.84 29.99 8.62
C LEU A 4 -3.62 29.46 7.87
N LYS A 5 -3.47 28.13 7.83
CA LYS A 5 -2.44 27.49 7.03
C LYS A 5 -2.71 27.90 5.58
N VAL A 6 -1.73 28.50 4.93
CA VAL A 6 -1.81 28.93 3.53
C VAL A 6 -0.58 28.46 2.77
N LYS A 7 -0.75 28.17 1.49
CA LYS A 7 0.32 27.63 0.64
C LYS A 7 0.26 28.27 -0.76
N SER A 8 1.43 28.46 -1.37
CA SER A 8 1.53 28.98 -2.72
C SER A 8 1.34 27.87 -3.76
N LEU A 9 0.89 28.24 -4.96
CA LEU A 9 0.68 27.27 -6.03
C LEU A 9 1.94 26.46 -6.41
N PRO A 10 3.16 27.04 -6.48
CA PRO A 10 4.38 26.27 -6.74
C PRO A 10 4.63 25.19 -5.69
N LYS A 11 4.54 25.52 -4.40
CA LYS A 11 4.71 24.54 -3.32
C LYS A 11 3.66 23.42 -3.39
N PHE A 12 2.42 23.78 -3.72
CA PHE A 12 1.37 22.79 -3.92
C PHE A 12 1.66 21.86 -5.10
N VAL A 13 2.26 22.35 -6.19
CA VAL A 13 2.69 21.50 -7.32
C VAL A 13 3.73 20.48 -6.86
N ASP A 14 4.75 20.92 -6.12
CA ASP A 14 5.81 20.04 -5.60
C ASP A 14 5.24 18.94 -4.70
N ASP A 15 4.32 19.32 -3.79
CA ASP A 15 3.63 18.37 -2.92
C ASP A 15 2.85 17.32 -3.72
N MET A 16 2.16 17.73 -4.79
CA MET A 16 1.39 16.80 -5.63
C MET A 16 2.28 15.86 -6.43
N ILE A 17 3.43 16.33 -6.93
CA ILE A 17 4.42 15.47 -7.58
C ILE A 17 4.92 14.41 -6.61
N GLN A 18 5.26 14.80 -5.38
CA GLN A 18 5.74 13.88 -4.36
C GLN A 18 4.66 12.89 -3.90
N LYS A 19 3.43 13.38 -3.67
CA LYS A 19 2.29 12.59 -3.19
C LYS A 19 1.87 11.53 -4.21
N TYR A 20 1.78 11.90 -5.48
CA TYR A 20 1.37 10.98 -6.55
C TYR A 20 2.55 10.25 -7.20
N LYS A 21 3.80 10.51 -6.74
CA LYS A 21 5.02 9.94 -7.33
C LYS A 21 5.08 10.12 -8.85
N ILE A 22 4.73 11.32 -9.31
CA ILE A 22 4.69 11.64 -10.74
C ILE A 22 6.14 11.66 -11.26
N PRO A 23 6.47 10.92 -12.35
CA PRO A 23 7.81 10.91 -12.91
C PRO A 23 8.30 12.31 -13.27
N GLU A 24 9.53 12.65 -12.86
CA GLU A 24 10.14 13.91 -13.23
C GLU A 24 10.40 13.95 -14.73
N THR A 25 9.83 14.96 -15.39
CA THR A 25 10.06 15.27 -16.80
C THR A 25 10.27 16.77 -16.92
N GLU A 26 10.97 17.21 -17.95
CA GLU A 26 11.37 18.61 -18.16
C GLU A 26 10.20 19.61 -18.08
N ASN A 27 8.97 19.17 -18.37
CA ASN A 27 7.79 20.04 -18.44
C ASN A 27 6.70 19.72 -17.41
N ILE A 28 6.93 18.81 -16.46
CA ILE A 28 5.86 18.39 -15.54
C ILE A 28 5.35 19.53 -14.66
N ASN A 29 6.27 20.31 -14.09
CA ASN A 29 5.95 21.45 -13.24
C ASN A 29 5.11 22.50 -13.96
N LYS A 30 5.51 22.86 -15.18
CA LYS A 30 4.78 23.82 -16.01
C LYS A 30 3.38 23.31 -16.37
N THR A 31 3.29 22.03 -16.72
CA THR A 31 2.03 21.38 -17.11
C THR A 31 1.04 21.31 -15.94
N LEU A 32 1.52 20.88 -14.77
CA LEU A 32 0.70 20.81 -13.55
C LEU A 32 0.26 22.20 -13.10
N ARG A 33 1.18 23.17 -13.07
CA ARG A 33 0.85 24.56 -12.74
C ARG A 33 -0.23 25.13 -13.66
N ALA A 34 -0.13 24.89 -14.97
CA ALA A 34 -1.15 25.34 -15.93
C ALA A 34 -2.50 24.64 -15.74
N LYS A 35 -2.50 23.34 -15.38
CA LYS A 35 -3.73 22.61 -15.05
C LYS A 35 -4.39 23.18 -13.80
N PHE A 36 -3.63 23.34 -12.71
CA PHE A 36 -4.14 23.86 -11.45
C PHE A 36 -4.61 25.32 -11.57
N LEU A 37 -3.90 26.16 -12.31
CA LEU A 37 -4.33 27.52 -12.59
C LEU A 37 -5.71 27.55 -13.25
N ARG A 38 -5.92 26.71 -14.28
CA ARG A 38 -7.21 26.64 -14.98
C ARG A 38 -8.34 26.19 -14.07
N GLU A 39 -8.09 25.22 -13.19
CA GLU A 39 -9.12 24.77 -12.23
C GLU A 39 -9.39 25.82 -11.14
N LEU A 40 -8.36 26.51 -10.63
CA LEU A 40 -8.54 27.63 -9.69
C LEU A 40 -9.36 28.79 -10.29
N ILE A 41 -9.19 29.08 -11.58
CA ILE A 41 -10.00 30.07 -12.30
C ILE A 41 -11.45 29.59 -12.41
N LYS A 42 -11.68 28.33 -12.79
CA LYS A 42 -13.04 27.76 -12.86
C LYS A 42 -13.76 27.75 -11.51
N MET A 43 -13.03 27.51 -10.42
CA MET A 43 -13.56 27.58 -9.07
C MET A 43 -13.80 29.03 -8.59
N ASN A 44 -13.43 30.03 -9.39
CA ASN A 44 -13.46 31.45 -9.03
C ASN A 44 -12.64 31.76 -7.76
N GLU A 45 -11.55 31.01 -7.52
CA GLU A 45 -10.68 31.18 -6.35
C GLU A 45 -9.35 31.85 -6.69
N TRP A 46 -8.98 31.88 -7.99
CA TRP A 46 -7.76 32.54 -8.44
C TRP A 46 -7.75 34.03 -8.13
N ASP A 47 -8.83 34.74 -8.43
CA ASP A 47 -8.91 36.20 -8.26
C ASP A 47 -9.13 36.61 -6.80
N LYS A 48 -9.80 35.75 -6.01
CA LYS A 48 -9.98 35.93 -4.56
C LYS A 48 -8.71 35.67 -3.74
N ALA A 49 -7.71 35.03 -4.34
CA ALA A 49 -6.49 34.64 -3.64
C ALA A 49 -5.76 35.85 -3.06
N LYS A 50 -5.47 35.78 -1.76
CA LYS A 50 -4.68 36.79 -1.05
C LYS A 50 -3.22 36.71 -1.51
N TYR A 51 -2.53 37.83 -1.45
CA TYR A 51 -1.09 37.88 -1.68
C TYR A 51 -0.36 37.84 -0.35
N LYS A 52 0.70 37.02 -0.28
CA LYS A 52 1.66 37.04 0.84
C LYS A 52 3.06 37.29 0.29
N THR A 53 3.81 38.14 0.96
CA THR A 53 5.21 38.40 0.62
C THR A 53 6.06 37.30 1.24
N PHE A 54 6.81 36.59 0.39
CA PHE A 54 7.89 35.72 0.81
C PHE A 54 9.18 36.40 0.40
N GLU A 55 10.00 36.78 1.39
CA GLU A 55 11.22 37.56 1.18
C GLU A 55 10.96 38.83 0.34
N ARG A 56 11.40 38.84 -0.93
CA ARG A 56 11.26 39.96 -1.87
C ARG A 56 10.10 39.80 -2.86
N ASN A 57 9.45 38.63 -2.89
CA ASN A 57 8.46 38.29 -3.91
C ASN A 57 7.04 38.19 -3.33
N ARG A 58 6.11 38.94 -3.93
CA ARG A 58 4.69 38.91 -3.58
C ARG A 58 3.98 37.84 -4.40
N THR A 59 3.49 36.78 -3.75
CA THR A 59 2.88 35.62 -4.42
C THR A 59 1.47 35.36 -3.91
N LYS A 60 0.56 34.93 -4.80
CA LYS A 60 -0.79 34.46 -4.40
C LYS A 60 -0.66 33.20 -3.53
N VAL A 61 -1.40 33.19 -2.43
CA VAL A 61 -1.49 32.05 -1.51
C VAL A 61 -2.95 31.63 -1.36
N PHE A 62 -3.12 30.33 -1.17
CA PHE A 62 -4.42 29.68 -1.06
C PHE A 62 -4.53 29.00 0.29
N GLN A 63 -5.74 29.02 0.85
CA GLN A 63 -6.06 28.25 2.04
C GLN A 63 -6.06 26.75 1.72
N TYR A 64 -5.76 25.92 2.71
CA TYR A 64 -5.64 24.47 2.50
C TYR A 64 -6.96 23.85 2.01
N GLU A 65 -8.09 24.34 2.49
CA GLU A 65 -9.43 23.88 2.09
C GLU A 65 -9.68 24.09 0.58
N ILE A 66 -9.15 25.19 0.02
CA ILE A 66 -9.22 25.45 -1.42
C ILE A 66 -8.29 24.48 -2.17
N LEU A 67 -7.12 24.21 -1.63
CA LEU A 67 -6.14 23.31 -2.24
C LEU A 67 -6.57 21.84 -2.20
N GLU A 68 -7.27 21.42 -1.15
CA GLU A 68 -7.89 20.08 -1.05
C GLU A 68 -8.97 19.90 -2.12
N LYS A 69 -9.85 20.89 -2.28
CA LYS A 69 -10.85 20.88 -3.37
C LYS A 69 -10.19 20.89 -4.74
N LEU A 70 -9.12 21.65 -4.91
CA LEU A 70 -8.35 21.70 -6.15
C LEU A 70 -7.71 20.35 -6.48
N GLU A 71 -7.13 19.68 -5.48
CA GLU A 71 -6.60 18.32 -5.63
C GLU A 71 -7.71 17.36 -6.07
N GLU A 72 -8.87 17.41 -5.40
CA GLU A 72 -9.99 16.52 -5.72
C GLU A 72 -10.47 16.68 -7.17
N GLN A 73 -10.63 17.92 -7.64
CA GLN A 73 -10.99 18.22 -9.03
C GLN A 73 -9.93 17.77 -10.04
N CYS A 74 -8.66 17.73 -9.62
CA CYS A 74 -7.54 17.31 -10.46
C CYS A 74 -7.17 15.84 -10.29
N ARG A 75 -7.82 15.08 -9.40
CA ARG A 75 -7.39 13.74 -8.97
C ARG A 75 -7.22 12.79 -10.14
N ALA A 76 -8.23 12.71 -11.02
CA ALA A 76 -8.19 11.87 -12.21
C ALA A 76 -6.98 12.19 -13.12
N TYR A 77 -6.65 13.48 -13.24
CA TYR A 77 -5.50 13.93 -14.01
C TYR A 77 -4.18 13.57 -13.34
N LEU A 78 -4.09 13.70 -12.01
CA LEU A 78 -2.89 13.37 -11.24
C LEU A 78 -2.59 11.87 -11.24
N VAL A 79 -3.61 11.01 -11.05
CA VAL A 79 -3.50 9.55 -11.13
C VAL A 79 -3.03 9.11 -12.52
N LYS A 80 -3.60 9.70 -13.59
CA LYS A 80 -3.16 9.39 -14.95
C LYS A 80 -1.70 9.80 -15.19
N LYS A 81 -1.23 10.89 -14.56
CA LYS A 81 0.15 11.38 -14.69
C LYS A 81 1.16 10.59 -13.87
N SER A 82 0.73 9.93 -12.80
CA SER A 82 1.60 9.01 -12.05
C SER A 82 1.82 7.66 -12.73
N GLY A 83 1.10 7.38 -13.83
CA GLY A 83 1.20 6.11 -14.55
C GLY A 83 0.32 5.00 -13.98
N TYR A 84 -0.52 5.30 -12.99
CA TYR A 84 -1.47 4.35 -12.41
C TYR A 84 -2.79 4.31 -13.19
N ASP A 85 -3.48 3.18 -13.14
CA ASP A 85 -4.80 3.03 -13.75
C ASP A 85 -5.88 3.71 -12.90
N LEU A 86 -6.53 4.72 -13.50
CA LEU A 86 -7.62 5.46 -12.86
C LEU A 86 -8.81 4.57 -12.50
N LYS A 87 -9.15 3.58 -13.34
CA LYS A 87 -10.31 2.71 -13.09
C LYS A 87 -10.09 1.84 -11.86
N VAL A 88 -8.90 1.25 -11.75
CA VAL A 88 -8.51 0.45 -10.58
C VAL A 88 -8.57 1.28 -9.30
N PHE A 89 -8.12 2.54 -9.37
CA PHE A 89 -8.19 3.46 -8.23
C PHE A 89 -9.65 3.84 -7.86
N GLU A 90 -10.52 4.08 -8.84
CA GLU A 90 -11.94 4.38 -8.61
C GLU A 90 -12.71 3.19 -8.04
N GLU A 91 -12.46 1.98 -8.54
CA GLU A 91 -13.03 0.73 -8.01
C GLU A 91 -12.62 0.49 -6.57
N TYR A 92 -11.35 0.73 -6.23
CA TYR A 92 -10.86 0.68 -4.85
C TYR A 92 -11.60 1.67 -3.95
N LYS A 93 -11.74 2.93 -4.38
CA LYS A 93 -12.47 3.96 -3.61
C LYS A 93 -13.93 3.57 -3.40
N LYS A 94 -14.57 2.99 -4.41
CA LYS A 94 -15.97 2.53 -4.34
C LYS A 94 -16.15 1.43 -3.29
N LYS A 95 -15.28 0.40 -3.28
CA LYS A 95 -15.30 -0.68 -2.29
C LYS A 95 -15.17 -0.17 -0.85
N LEU A 96 -14.29 0.82 -0.62
CA LEU A 96 -14.13 1.44 0.70
C LEU A 96 -15.39 2.18 1.16
N ASN A 97 -15.99 2.96 0.27
CA ASN A 97 -17.22 3.71 0.57
C ASN A 97 -18.43 2.79 0.79
N GLU A 98 -18.47 1.61 0.18
CA GLU A 98 -19.50 0.58 0.41
C GLU A 98 -19.34 -0.11 1.78
N THR A 99 -18.13 -0.11 2.35
CA THR A 99 -17.83 -0.74 3.65
C THR A 99 -18.06 0.21 4.83
N THR A 100 -18.08 1.53 4.59
CA THR A 100 -18.27 2.55 5.63
C THR A 100 -19.76 2.90 5.78
N SER A 101 -20.58 1.93 6.17
CA SER A 101 -21.87 2.24 6.80
C SER A 101 -21.57 2.70 8.23
N TYR A 102 -22.02 3.90 8.58
CA TYR A 102 -21.83 4.47 9.92
C TYR A 102 -22.61 3.61 10.94
N GLU A 103 -21.91 2.73 11.64
CA GLU A 103 -22.42 2.10 12.87
C GLU A 103 -22.29 3.09 14.02
N ASP A 104 -23.34 3.16 14.85
CA ASP A 104 -23.38 4.02 16.04
C ASP A 104 -22.17 3.74 16.94
N ILE A 105 -21.35 4.77 17.15
CA ILE A 105 -20.12 4.67 17.93
C ILE A 105 -20.51 4.40 19.39
N ASN A 106 -20.31 3.17 19.85
CA ASN A 106 -20.43 2.78 21.24
C ASN A 106 -19.04 2.68 21.90
N GLU A 107 -19.00 2.37 23.19
CA GLU A 107 -17.77 2.33 23.98
C GLU A 107 -16.80 1.21 23.52
N GLU A 108 -17.33 0.10 22.99
CA GLU A 108 -16.51 -0.96 22.36
C GLU A 108 -15.89 -0.47 21.05
N THR A 109 -16.64 0.27 20.22
CA THR A 109 -16.14 0.89 18.98
C THR A 109 -15.02 1.89 19.29
N LEU A 110 -15.13 2.67 20.37
CA LEU A 110 -14.08 3.62 20.79
C LEU A 110 -12.78 2.91 21.20
N VAL A 111 -12.88 1.77 21.89
CA VAL A 111 -11.72 0.96 22.27
C VAL A 111 -11.05 0.34 21.04
N GLU A 112 -11.83 -0.12 20.06
CA GLU A 112 -11.32 -0.62 18.78
C GLU A 112 -10.67 0.47 17.94
N MET A 113 -11.27 1.67 17.89
CA MET A 113 -10.67 2.83 17.22
C MET A 113 -9.35 3.25 17.87
N GLN A 114 -9.23 3.18 19.20
CA GLN A 114 -7.98 3.44 19.92
C GLN A 114 -6.92 2.36 19.64
N LYS A 115 -7.32 1.08 19.60
CA LYS A 115 -6.43 -0.03 19.21
C LYS A 115 -5.96 0.10 17.76
N GLU A 116 -6.85 0.44 16.84
CA GLU A 116 -6.50 0.74 15.46
C GLU A 116 -5.58 1.96 15.34
N ALA A 117 -5.82 3.03 16.10
CA ALA A 117 -4.96 4.21 16.09
C ALA A 117 -3.55 3.88 16.63
N ALA A 118 -3.46 3.06 17.68
CA ALA A 118 -2.19 2.55 18.21
C ALA A 118 -1.50 1.61 17.21
N PHE A 119 -2.27 0.74 16.55
CA PHE A 119 -1.77 -0.14 15.49
C PHE A 119 -1.27 0.66 14.28
N ARG A 120 -2.00 1.70 13.82
CA ARG A 120 -1.56 2.58 12.73
C ARG A 120 -0.32 3.39 13.10
N ALA A 121 -0.18 3.78 14.37
CA ALA A 121 1.03 4.44 14.89
C ALA A 121 2.24 3.50 14.93
N TRP A 122 2.02 2.20 15.16
CA TRP A 122 3.04 1.15 15.11
C TRP A 122 3.36 0.67 13.67
N ALA A 123 2.34 0.59 12.80
CA ALA A 123 2.40 0.09 11.42
C ALA A 123 3.11 1.03 10.43
N GLY A 124 3.69 2.14 10.89
CA GLY A 124 4.51 3.02 10.07
C GLY A 124 5.89 2.44 9.71
N SER A 125 6.31 1.35 10.34
CA SER A 125 7.58 0.67 10.05
C SER A 125 7.34 -0.77 9.64
N ILE A 126 7.70 -1.12 8.40
CA ILE A 126 7.83 -2.52 7.96
C ILE A 126 8.80 -3.21 8.94
N SER A 127 8.38 -4.35 9.50
CA SER A 127 9.23 -5.08 10.46
C SER A 127 10.48 -5.63 9.77
N LYS A 128 11.57 -5.81 10.52
CA LYS A 128 12.79 -6.41 9.96
C LYS A 128 12.57 -7.86 9.55
N GLU A 129 11.64 -8.53 10.22
CA GLU A 129 11.18 -9.88 9.96
C GLU A 129 10.47 -9.94 8.60
N GLU A 130 9.52 -9.03 8.35
CA GLU A 130 8.81 -8.96 7.07
C GLU A 130 9.73 -8.66 5.89
N ILE A 131 10.67 -7.72 6.04
CA ILE A 131 11.68 -7.45 5.01
C ILE A 131 12.51 -8.70 4.73
N ARG A 132 12.94 -9.41 5.77
CA ARG A 132 13.74 -10.63 5.66
C ARG A 132 12.97 -11.74 4.96
N ASP A 133 11.71 -11.97 5.33
CA ASP A 133 10.88 -13.03 4.78
C ASP A 133 10.61 -12.80 3.29
N VAL A 134 10.32 -11.55 2.89
CA VAL A 134 10.16 -11.18 1.48
C VAL A 134 11.47 -11.41 0.71
N MET A 135 12.61 -10.98 1.26
CA MET A 135 13.92 -11.17 0.62
C MET A 135 14.29 -12.65 0.49
N LEU A 136 14.09 -13.44 1.54
CA LEU A 136 14.38 -14.88 1.54
C LEU A 136 13.48 -15.62 0.55
N LYS A 137 12.18 -15.32 0.52
CA LYS A 137 11.24 -15.90 -0.45
C LYS A 137 11.63 -15.55 -1.88
N ALA A 138 11.93 -14.27 -2.15
CA ALA A 138 12.35 -13.84 -3.49
C ALA A 138 13.67 -14.49 -3.93
N LEU A 139 14.64 -14.64 -3.01
CA LEU A 139 15.90 -15.34 -3.28
C LEU A 139 15.66 -16.83 -3.53
N PHE A 140 14.82 -17.49 -2.73
CA PHE A 140 14.50 -18.90 -2.89
C PHE A 140 13.79 -19.17 -4.23
N GLU A 141 12.71 -18.43 -4.52
CA GLU A 141 11.90 -18.60 -5.74
C GLU A 141 12.65 -18.23 -7.03
N LYS A 142 13.78 -17.51 -6.93
CA LYS A 142 14.69 -17.26 -8.05
C LYS A 142 15.41 -18.52 -8.51
N PHE A 143 15.78 -19.41 -7.59
CA PHE A 143 16.56 -20.61 -7.87
C PHE A 143 15.74 -21.90 -7.78
N PHE A 144 14.61 -21.89 -7.08
CA PHE A 144 13.82 -23.08 -6.79
C PHE A 144 12.33 -22.92 -7.16
N THR A 145 11.64 -24.04 -7.31
CA THR A 145 10.17 -24.07 -7.35
C THR A 145 9.61 -23.75 -5.96
N PRO A 146 8.39 -23.20 -5.86
CA PRO A 146 7.70 -23.08 -4.58
C PRO A 146 7.65 -24.43 -3.86
N ILE A 147 7.77 -24.39 -2.53
CA ILE A 147 7.73 -25.59 -1.69
C ILE A 147 6.32 -26.20 -1.77
N GLU A 148 6.26 -27.51 -2.00
CA GLU A 148 5.03 -28.31 -2.01
C GLU A 148 4.50 -28.52 -0.58
N LEU A 149 3.98 -27.44 0.03
CA LEU A 149 3.54 -27.42 1.44
C LEU A 149 2.46 -28.46 1.77
N ILE A 150 1.53 -28.70 0.84
CA ILE A 150 0.44 -29.68 1.03
C ILE A 150 1.05 -31.09 1.17
N GLN A 151 1.91 -31.49 0.24
CA GLN A 151 2.55 -32.80 0.27
C GLN A 151 3.44 -32.97 1.52
N TRP A 152 4.15 -31.91 1.92
CA TRP A 152 4.97 -31.95 3.14
C TRP A 152 4.11 -32.11 4.39
N GLN A 153 2.99 -31.39 4.50
CA GLN A 153 2.08 -31.53 5.62
C GLN A 153 1.47 -32.93 5.67
N GLU A 154 0.99 -33.46 4.55
CA GLU A 154 0.42 -34.80 4.44
C GLU A 154 1.41 -35.90 4.89
N ASP A 155 2.67 -35.79 4.43
CA ASP A 155 3.71 -36.74 4.83
C ASP A 155 4.05 -36.63 6.32
N SER A 156 4.10 -35.40 6.86
CA SER A 156 4.33 -35.15 8.28
C SER A 156 3.22 -35.76 9.14
N ASP A 157 1.96 -35.54 8.76
CA ASP A 157 0.80 -36.04 9.50
C ASP A 157 0.74 -37.57 9.43
N PHE A 158 0.97 -38.13 8.24
CA PHE A 158 0.95 -39.58 8.05
C PHE A 158 2.05 -40.28 8.87
N ILE A 159 3.26 -39.72 8.90
CA ILE A 159 4.36 -40.26 9.72
C ILE A 159 4.04 -40.13 11.22
N THR A 160 3.40 -39.04 11.64
CA THR A 160 3.07 -38.77 13.04
C THR A 160 1.97 -39.70 13.57
N ILE A 161 0.98 -40.03 12.73
CA ILE A 161 -0.17 -40.87 13.09
C ILE A 161 0.19 -42.36 13.14
N VAL A 162 1.13 -42.81 12.30
CA VAL A 162 1.54 -44.22 12.21
C VAL A 162 2.59 -44.51 13.30
N ASP A 163 2.11 -45.04 14.44
CA ASP A 163 2.94 -45.41 15.59
C ASP A 163 3.70 -46.73 15.36
N ALA A 164 4.63 -47.07 16.25
CA ALA A 164 5.52 -48.23 16.15
C ALA A 164 4.78 -49.58 16.03
N ASP A 165 3.55 -49.69 16.54
CA ASP A 165 2.75 -50.92 16.48
C ASP A 165 1.71 -50.91 15.33
N ASP A 166 1.70 -49.87 14.51
CA ASP A 166 0.80 -49.75 13.36
C ASP A 166 1.37 -50.48 12.14
N ASN A 167 0.59 -51.40 11.58
CA ASN A 167 0.97 -52.18 10.40
C ASN A 167 1.24 -51.30 9.17
N ARG A 168 0.66 -50.09 9.10
CA ARG A 168 0.90 -49.12 8.02
C ARG A 168 2.35 -48.68 7.90
N LYS A 169 3.18 -48.88 8.92
CA LYS A 169 4.63 -48.59 8.87
C LYS A 169 5.38 -49.45 7.83
N PHE A 170 4.79 -50.59 7.43
CA PHE A 170 5.34 -51.48 6.41
C PHE A 170 4.78 -51.17 5.01
N ASP A 171 3.82 -50.26 4.90
CA ASP A 171 3.22 -49.90 3.62
C ASP A 171 4.20 -49.07 2.78
N PHE A 172 4.08 -49.22 1.45
CA PHE A 172 4.94 -48.50 0.51
C PHE A 172 4.73 -46.98 0.58
N GLU A 173 3.51 -46.55 0.87
CA GLU A 173 3.12 -45.17 1.11
C GLU A 173 3.91 -44.58 2.28
N TYR A 174 4.07 -45.32 3.38
CA TYR A 174 4.81 -44.86 4.56
C TYR A 174 6.30 -44.75 4.26
N TYR A 175 6.85 -45.73 3.55
CA TYR A 175 8.23 -45.68 3.07
C TYR A 175 8.48 -44.43 2.21
N LYS A 176 7.63 -44.16 1.21
CA LYS A 176 7.78 -42.97 0.34
C LYS A 176 7.65 -41.66 1.11
N ALA A 177 6.66 -41.54 1.99
CA ALA A 177 6.47 -40.36 2.83
C ALA A 177 7.69 -40.12 3.70
N LYS A 178 8.22 -41.18 4.32
CA LYS A 178 9.43 -41.11 5.15
C LYS A 178 10.64 -40.68 4.36
N GLU A 179 10.90 -41.26 3.19
CA GLU A 179 12.00 -40.86 2.30
C GLU A 179 11.93 -39.38 1.91
N ARG A 180 10.75 -38.87 1.52
CA ARG A 180 10.57 -37.45 1.22
C ARG A 180 10.79 -36.59 2.46
N TYR A 181 10.21 -36.99 3.59
CA TYR A 181 10.30 -36.24 4.84
C TYR A 181 11.72 -36.20 5.42
N THR A 182 12.53 -37.23 5.25
CA THR A 182 13.92 -37.27 5.74
C THR A 182 14.93 -36.67 4.77
N SER A 183 14.49 -36.25 3.57
CA SER A 183 15.38 -35.61 2.59
C SER A 183 16.11 -34.38 3.16
N TYR A 184 17.37 -34.21 2.77
CA TYR A 184 18.22 -33.11 3.23
C TYR A 184 17.57 -31.76 2.93
N ASN A 185 17.41 -30.92 3.94
CA ASN A 185 16.69 -29.64 3.86
C ASN A 185 15.31 -29.74 3.19
N LYS A 186 14.63 -30.89 3.29
CA LYS A 186 13.31 -31.11 2.67
C LYS A 186 13.35 -30.95 1.14
N SER A 187 14.49 -31.24 0.51
CA SER A 187 14.69 -31.11 -0.94
C SER A 187 13.77 -31.97 -1.79
N ALA A 188 13.06 -32.94 -1.21
CA ALA A 188 12.03 -33.68 -1.92
C ALA A 188 10.77 -32.84 -2.25
N TYR A 189 10.58 -31.67 -1.61
CA TYR A 189 9.38 -30.83 -1.74
C TYR A 189 9.61 -29.56 -2.57
N TYR A 190 10.77 -29.41 -3.19
CA TYR A 190 11.08 -28.33 -4.13
C TYR A 190 12.16 -28.79 -5.12
N LYS A 191 12.29 -28.11 -6.26
CA LYS A 191 13.28 -28.44 -7.28
C LYS A 191 14.05 -27.19 -7.68
N GLU A 192 15.32 -27.35 -8.01
CA GLU A 192 16.10 -26.29 -8.65
C GLU A 192 15.53 -25.98 -10.04
N ARG A 193 15.53 -24.71 -10.43
CA ARG A 193 15.04 -24.24 -11.73
C ARG A 193 16.13 -24.25 -12.80
#